data_AF-A0A7S1JQR6-F1
#
_entry.id   AF-A0A7S1JQR6-F1
#
_cell.length_a   1.000
_cell.length_b   1.000
_cell.length_c   1.000
_cell.angle_alpha   90.00
_cell.angle_beta   90.00
_cell.angle_gamma   90.00
#
_symmetry.space_group_name_H-M   'P 1'
#
loop_
_entity.id
_entity.type
_entity.pdbx_description
1 polymer ?
#
loop_
_entity_poly.entity_id
_entity_poly.type
_entity_poly.pdbx_seq_one_letter_code
_entity_poly.pdbx_strand_id
1 'polypeptide(L)'
;MLTLVKQRIEVVIRRLELEDVLVFDVFQCASRRAKRRALRNGLKVLHVLEQGSGGEWRAMGRFIRLAAIHRLTPNATLPLRLSANALPSPTAFHQLPLIMALYKTIGHRLTHQGTSLALQLSDRRYGGYRIGHRSFRVVP
;
A
#
# COMPACT_ATOMS: atom_id res chain seq x y z
N MET A 1 -14.49 19.12 -7.01
CA MET A 1 -14.25 18.16 -5.91
C MET A 1 -13.33 17.01 -6.31
N LEU A 2 -13.65 16.17 -7.31
CA LEU A 2 -12.77 15.04 -7.70
C LEU A 2 -11.36 15.50 -8.14
N THR A 3 -11.29 16.59 -8.92
CA THR A 3 -10.03 17.21 -9.35
C THR A 3 -9.17 17.68 -8.17
N LEU A 4 -9.81 18.27 -7.14
CA LEU A 4 -9.13 18.72 -5.93
C LEU A 4 -8.54 17.55 -5.14
N VAL A 5 -9.29 16.45 -4.99
CA VAL A 5 -8.79 15.23 -4.33
C VAL A 5 -7.60 14.64 -5.09
N LYS A 6 -7.66 14.61 -6.42
CA LYS A 6 -6.53 14.17 -7.27
C LYS A 6 -5.29 15.05 -7.04
N GLN A 7 -5.42 16.37 -7.13
CA GLN A 7 -4.31 17.30 -6.89
C GLN A 7 -3.72 17.14 -5.48
N ARG A 8 -4.57 16.98 -4.46
CA ARG A 8 -4.11 16.77 -3.09
C ARG A 8 -3.32 15.47 -2.94
N ILE A 9 -3.77 14.37 -3.56
CA ILE A 9 -3.02 13.11 -3.58
C ILE A 9 -1.68 13.28 -4.28
N GLU A 10 -1.64 13.96 -5.43
CA GLU A 10 -0.38 14.22 -6.16
C GLU A 10 0.62 15.01 -5.28
N VAL A 11 0.16 16.05 -4.58
CA VAL A 11 1.00 16.81 -3.63
C VAL A 11 1.54 15.91 -2.51
N VAL A 12 0.69 15.06 -1.93
CA VAL A 12 1.11 14.18 -0.83
C VAL A 12 2.07 13.09 -1.32
N ILE A 13 1.86 12.53 -2.52
CA ILE A 13 2.77 11.55 -3.13
C ILE A 13 4.17 12.15 -3.34
N ARG A 14 4.25 13.37 -3.87
CA ARG A 14 5.54 14.07 -4.07
C ARG A 14 6.24 14.33 -2.75
N ARG A 15 5.51 14.85 -1.75
CA ARG A 15 6.03 15.10 -0.39
C ARG A 15 6.57 13.83 0.28
N LEU A 16 5.98 12.68 -0.02
CA LEU A 16 6.38 11.38 0.52
C LEU A 16 7.42 10.67 -0.36
N GLU A 17 7.88 11.29 -1.45
CA GLU A 17 8.82 10.71 -2.41
C GLU A 17 8.33 9.36 -2.96
N LEU A 18 7.05 9.30 -3.36
CA LEU A 18 6.40 8.07 -3.83
C LEU A 18 6.10 8.05 -5.34
N GLU A 19 6.44 9.12 -6.06
CA GLU A 19 6.03 9.39 -7.45
C GLU A 19 6.54 8.38 -8.49
N ASP A 20 7.73 7.83 -8.27
CA ASP A 20 8.38 6.82 -9.10
C ASP A 20 8.04 5.39 -8.68
N VAL A 21 7.50 5.18 -7.47
CA VAL A 21 7.28 3.85 -6.90
C VAL A 21 5.82 3.43 -6.82
N LEU A 22 4.87 4.36 -6.71
CA LEU A 22 3.46 4.07 -6.48
C LEU A 22 2.54 4.94 -7.33
N VAL A 23 1.53 4.30 -7.91
CA VAL A 23 0.42 4.99 -8.57
C VAL A 23 -0.90 4.35 -8.17
N PHE A 24 -1.93 5.18 -7.95
CA PHE A 24 -3.24 4.73 -7.51
C PHE A 24 -4.23 4.71 -8.69
N ASP A 25 -4.78 3.53 -9.00
CA ASP A 25 -5.78 3.36 -10.06
C ASP A 25 -7.19 3.63 -9.53
N VAL A 26 -7.52 4.91 -9.45
CA VAL A 26 -8.68 5.40 -8.68
C VAL A 26 -9.57 6.36 -9.47
N PHE A 27 -8.99 7.03 -10.46
CA PHE A 27 -9.63 8.15 -11.16
C PHE A 27 -10.10 7.81 -12.58
N GLN A 28 -9.91 6.58 -13.06
CA GLN A 28 -10.38 6.17 -14.39
C GLN A 28 -11.90 5.98 -14.39
N CYS A 29 -12.67 6.93 -14.95
CA CYS A 29 -14.14 6.90 -14.93
C CYS A 29 -14.78 7.67 -16.11
N ALA A 30 -15.68 7.02 -16.86
CA ALA A 30 -16.48 7.65 -17.93
C ALA A 30 -17.92 8.05 -17.50
N SER A 31 -18.49 7.46 -16.44
CA SER A 31 -19.91 7.67 -16.06
C SER A 31 -20.12 8.41 -14.72
N ARG A 32 -21.31 8.99 -14.50
CA ARG A 32 -21.66 9.72 -13.26
C ARG A 32 -21.63 8.83 -12.00
N ARG A 33 -22.10 7.59 -12.06
CA ARG A 33 -21.99 6.63 -10.93
C ARG A 33 -20.52 6.28 -10.64
N ALA A 34 -19.71 6.16 -11.68
CA ALA A 34 -18.28 5.92 -11.54
C ALA A 34 -17.56 7.09 -10.86
N LYS A 35 -17.91 8.35 -11.18
CA LYS A 35 -17.36 9.54 -10.50
C LYS A 35 -17.56 9.54 -8.98
N ARG A 36 -18.73 9.13 -8.47
CA ARG A 36 -18.96 9.00 -7.01
C ARG A 36 -18.07 7.94 -6.37
N ARG A 37 -17.85 6.81 -7.06
CA ARG A 37 -16.95 5.75 -6.59
C ARG A 37 -15.49 6.22 -6.59
N ALA A 38 -15.04 6.89 -7.66
CA ALA A 38 -13.71 7.48 -7.74
C ALA A 38 -13.45 8.49 -6.62
N LEU A 39 -14.45 9.30 -6.26
CA LEU A 39 -14.32 10.24 -5.14
C LEU A 39 -14.10 9.51 -3.81
N ARG A 40 -14.93 8.52 -3.48
CA ARG A 40 -14.76 7.74 -2.24
C ARG A 40 -13.39 7.05 -2.20
N ASN A 41 -13.01 6.43 -3.30
CA ASN A 41 -11.73 5.75 -3.41
C ASN A 41 -10.56 6.74 -3.25
N GLY A 42 -10.66 7.93 -3.84
CA GLY A 42 -9.66 9.00 -3.69
C GLY A 42 -9.56 9.49 -2.25
N LEU A 43 -10.68 9.71 -1.58
CA LEU A 43 -10.70 10.08 -0.16
C LEU A 43 -10.07 8.97 0.71
N LYS A 44 -10.32 7.70 0.40
CA LYS A 44 -9.66 6.57 1.07
C LYS A 44 -8.14 6.61 0.88
N VAL A 45 -7.67 6.84 -0.35
CA VAL A 45 -6.23 6.96 -0.66
C VAL A 45 -5.60 8.10 0.13
N LEU A 46 -6.22 9.28 0.09
CA LEU A 46 -5.73 10.44 0.82
C LEU A 46 -5.66 10.18 2.32
N HIS A 47 -6.72 9.59 2.90
CA HIS A 47 -6.75 9.25 4.32
C HIS A 47 -5.61 8.29 4.71
N VAL A 48 -5.33 7.26 3.91
CA VAL A 48 -4.23 6.32 4.16
C VAL A 48 -2.86 6.98 3.98
N LEU A 49 -2.71 7.87 3.00
CA LEU A 49 -1.46 8.64 2.79
C LEU A 49 -1.19 9.65 3.91
N GLU A 50 -2.24 10.16 4.55
CA GLU A 50 -2.16 11.08 5.68
C GLU A 50 -2.05 10.34 7.03
N GLN A 51 -2.12 9.00 7.07
CA GLN A 51 -1.85 8.25 8.30
C GLN A 51 -0.36 8.30 8.67
N GLY A 52 -0.10 8.52 9.97
CA GLY A 52 1.25 8.58 10.52
C GLY A 52 1.99 9.87 10.19
N SER A 53 3.30 9.86 10.45
CA SER A 53 4.19 11.03 10.21
C SER A 53 4.65 11.16 8.74
N GLY A 54 4.29 10.18 7.91
CA GLY A 54 4.84 10.00 6.57
C GLY A 54 6.21 9.27 6.55
N GLY A 55 6.83 9.03 7.71
CA GLY A 55 8.07 8.26 7.82
C GLY A 55 7.88 6.81 7.34
N GLU A 56 6.74 6.21 7.64
CA GLU A 56 6.35 4.87 7.23
C GLU A 56 6.24 4.76 5.71
N TRP A 57 5.64 5.77 5.08
CA TRP A 57 5.53 5.85 3.62
C TRP A 57 6.88 6.06 2.94
N ARG A 58 7.74 6.96 3.44
CA ARG A 58 9.12 7.13 2.93
C ARG A 58 9.95 5.86 3.09
N ALA A 59 9.82 5.16 4.22
CA ALA A 59 10.44 3.85 4.42
C ALA A 59 9.92 2.82 3.41
N MET A 60 8.60 2.79 3.17
CA MET A 60 7.98 1.92 2.19
C MET A 60 8.46 2.22 0.77
N GLY A 61 8.61 3.49 0.40
CA GLY A 61 9.16 3.91 -0.88
C GLY A 61 10.58 3.39 -1.10
N ARG A 62 11.47 3.56 -0.12
CA ARG A 62 12.84 3.00 -0.16
C ARG A 62 12.84 1.47 -0.27
N PHE A 63 11.97 0.80 0.49
CA PHE A 63 11.81 -0.65 0.43
C PHE A 63 11.35 -1.12 -0.96
N ILE A 64 10.37 -0.46 -1.58
CA ILE A 64 9.89 -0.79 -2.93
C ILE A 64 11.00 -0.62 -3.97
N ARG A 65 11.80 0.45 -3.88
CA ARG A 65 12.95 0.65 -4.80
C ARG A 65 13.96 -0.48 -4.67
N LEU A 66 14.33 -0.86 -3.44
CA LEU A 66 15.22 -1.99 -3.20
C LEU A 66 14.62 -3.30 -3.73
N ALA A 67 13.33 -3.54 -3.49
CA ALA A 67 12.65 -4.72 -4.00
C ALA A 67 12.69 -4.78 -5.53
N ALA A 68 12.53 -3.65 -6.23
CA ALA A 68 12.64 -3.58 -7.68
C ALA A 68 14.08 -3.84 -8.17
N ILE A 69 15.10 -3.25 -7.53
CA ILE A 69 16.53 -3.48 -7.83
C ILE A 69 16.87 -4.97 -7.69
N HIS A 70 16.38 -5.61 -6.64
CA HIS A 70 16.55 -7.04 -6.38
C HIS A 70 15.60 -7.94 -7.19
N ARG A 71 14.86 -7.39 -8.16
CA ARG A 71 13.94 -8.12 -9.05
C ARG A 71 12.86 -8.91 -8.29
N LEU A 72 12.43 -8.42 -7.13
CA LEU A 72 11.37 -9.01 -6.32
C LEU A 72 9.97 -8.67 -6.82
N THR A 73 9.83 -7.87 -7.87
CA THR A 73 8.58 -7.47 -8.50
C THR A 73 8.42 -8.15 -9.88
N PRO A 74 8.40 -9.49 -9.99
CA PRO A 74 8.51 -10.16 -11.28
C PRO A 74 7.34 -9.84 -12.24
N ASN A 75 6.19 -9.46 -11.69
CA ASN A 75 4.96 -9.18 -12.45
C ASN A 75 4.60 -7.69 -12.50
N ALA A 76 5.51 -6.81 -12.08
CA ALA A 76 5.24 -5.38 -12.04
C ALA A 76 6.52 -4.56 -12.26
N THR A 77 6.46 -3.64 -13.21
CA THR A 77 7.41 -2.53 -13.32
C THR A 77 6.99 -1.41 -12.37
N LEU A 78 7.96 -0.62 -11.91
CA LEU A 78 7.66 0.61 -11.19
C LEU A 78 7.05 1.65 -12.14
N PRO A 79 6.12 2.50 -11.66
CA PRO A 79 5.51 2.49 -10.33
C PRO A 79 4.50 1.33 -10.15
N LEU A 80 4.43 0.75 -8.93
CA LEU A 80 3.45 -0.27 -8.61
C LEU A 80 2.04 0.33 -8.62
N ARG A 81 1.15 -0.30 -9.40
CA ARG A 81 -0.26 0.08 -9.50
C ARG A 81 -1.05 -0.50 -8.32
N LEU A 82 -1.57 0.38 -7.47
CA LEU A 82 -2.44 0.03 -6.35
C LEU A 82 -3.89 0.42 -6.63
N SER A 83 -4.79 -0.53 -6.45
CA SER A 83 -6.23 -0.25 -6.43
C SER A 83 -6.63 0.26 -5.05
N ALA A 84 -7.63 1.16 -4.98
CA ALA A 84 -8.22 1.57 -3.70
C ALA A 84 -8.80 0.40 -2.89
N ASN A 85 -9.13 -0.71 -3.53
CA ASN A 85 -9.61 -1.92 -2.85
C ASN A 85 -8.50 -2.64 -2.09
N ALA A 86 -7.24 -2.51 -2.53
CA ALA A 86 -6.09 -3.11 -1.86
C ALA A 86 -5.64 -2.31 -0.62
N LEU A 87 -6.12 -1.07 -0.46
CA LEU A 87 -5.79 -0.24 0.68
C LEU A 87 -6.48 -0.72 1.96
N PRO A 88 -5.81 -0.61 3.13
CA PRO A 88 -6.41 -0.94 4.41
C PRO A 88 -7.69 -0.12 4.65
N SER A 89 -8.64 -0.70 5.39
CA SER A 89 -9.71 0.09 5.99
C SER A 89 -9.12 0.97 7.11
N PRO A 90 -9.78 2.09 7.46
CA PRO A 90 -9.38 2.88 8.62
C PRO A 90 -9.26 2.04 9.89
N THR A 91 -10.16 1.06 10.06
CA THR A 91 -10.15 0.13 11.20
C THR A 91 -8.96 -0.81 11.24
N ALA A 92 -8.29 -1.06 10.11
CA ALA A 92 -7.13 -1.95 10.07
C ALA A 92 -5.94 -1.39 10.85
N PHE A 93 -5.85 -0.06 11.01
CA PHE A 93 -4.79 0.58 11.79
C PHE A 93 -4.96 0.39 13.31
N HIS A 94 -6.14 0.00 13.78
CA HIS A 94 -6.34 -0.41 15.18
C HIS A 94 -5.92 -1.86 15.42
N GLN A 95 -5.82 -2.66 14.36
CA GLN A 95 -5.52 -4.10 14.44
C GLN A 95 -4.04 -4.39 14.15
N LEU A 96 -3.38 -3.51 13.41
CA LEU A 96 -2.02 -3.67 12.91
C LEU A 96 -1.26 -2.35 13.01
N PRO A 97 0.03 -2.38 13.38
CA PRO A 97 0.91 -1.23 13.21
C PRO A 97 0.83 -0.70 11.78
N LEU A 98 0.87 0.63 11.63
CA LEU A 98 0.70 1.31 10.34
C LEU A 98 1.60 0.70 9.25
N ILE A 99 2.89 0.52 9.53
CA ILE A 99 3.85 -0.04 8.58
C ILE A 99 3.46 -1.45 8.07
N MET A 100 2.84 -2.28 8.92
CA MET A 100 2.38 -3.62 8.53
C MET A 100 1.11 -3.56 7.69
N ALA A 101 0.18 -2.67 8.05
CA ALA A 101 -1.01 -2.43 7.26
C ALA A 101 -0.63 -1.94 5.85
N LEU A 102 0.37 -1.04 5.75
CA LEU A 102 0.93 -0.59 4.48
C LEU A 102 1.63 -1.73 3.73
N TYR A 103 2.49 -2.49 4.41
CA TYR A 103 3.18 -3.63 3.78
C TYR A 103 2.19 -4.64 3.18
N LYS A 104 1.07 -4.92 3.87
CA LYS A 104 0.03 -5.83 3.38
C LYS A 104 -0.54 -5.41 2.02
N THR A 105 -0.56 -4.11 1.71
CA THR A 105 -1.02 -3.59 0.41
C THR A 105 -0.09 -3.92 -0.75
N ILE A 106 1.21 -4.12 -0.48
CA ILE A 106 2.22 -4.35 -1.52
C ILE A 106 2.81 -5.76 -1.49
N GLY A 107 2.85 -6.43 -0.34
CA GLY A 107 3.62 -7.67 -0.15
C GLY A 107 3.17 -8.81 -1.08
N HIS A 108 1.88 -8.84 -1.43
CA HIS A 108 1.34 -9.80 -2.39
C HIS A 108 1.83 -9.60 -3.84
N ARG A 109 2.41 -8.44 -4.15
CA ARG A 109 3.06 -8.14 -5.45
C ARG A 109 4.53 -8.52 -5.47
N LEU A 110 5.08 -8.91 -4.32
CA LEU A 110 6.49 -9.23 -4.16
C LEU A 110 6.69 -10.75 -4.12
N THR A 111 7.73 -11.24 -4.78
CA THR A 111 8.08 -12.65 -4.86
C THR A 111 9.60 -12.80 -4.85
N HIS A 112 10.09 -13.74 -4.05
CA HIS A 112 11.49 -14.11 -3.99
C HIS A 112 11.62 -15.60 -4.27
N GLN A 113 12.32 -15.97 -5.35
CA GLN A 113 12.55 -17.38 -5.74
C GLN A 113 11.26 -18.21 -5.80
N GLY A 114 10.18 -17.64 -6.33
CA GLY A 114 8.87 -18.31 -6.41
C GLY A 114 8.02 -18.23 -5.12
N THR A 115 8.59 -17.79 -4.00
CA THR A 115 7.86 -17.60 -2.74
C THR A 115 7.26 -16.20 -2.66
N SER A 116 5.94 -16.12 -2.51
CA SER A 116 5.24 -14.85 -2.27
C SER A 116 5.63 -14.25 -0.93
N LEU A 117 5.89 -12.94 -0.92
CA LEU A 117 6.18 -12.17 0.29
C LEU A 117 4.93 -11.51 0.87
N ALA A 118 3.74 -12.03 0.59
CA ALA A 118 2.51 -11.57 1.21
C ALA A 118 2.56 -11.73 2.74
N LEU A 119 2.11 -10.71 3.47
CA LEU A 119 1.91 -10.80 4.91
C LEU A 119 0.75 -11.76 5.20
N GLN A 120 1.03 -12.82 5.95
CA GLN A 120 0.07 -13.86 6.30
C GLN A 120 0.02 -14.01 7.82
N LEU A 121 -1.15 -14.41 8.33
CA LEU A 121 -1.25 -14.86 9.72
C LEU A 121 -0.47 -16.17 9.83
N SER A 122 0.42 -16.25 10.83
CA SER A 122 1.04 -17.50 11.24
C SER A 122 0.02 -18.34 12.00
N ASP A 123 0.33 -19.61 12.22
CA ASP A 123 -0.54 -20.54 12.94
C ASP A 123 -1.09 -19.91 14.24
N ARG A 124 -2.42 -20.02 14.42
CA ARG A 124 -3.22 -19.17 15.33
C ARG A 124 -2.81 -19.27 16.79
N ARG A 125 -2.08 -20.34 17.16
CA ARG A 125 -1.66 -20.62 18.54
C ARG A 125 -0.72 -19.57 19.13
N TYR A 126 -0.05 -18.76 18.31
CA TYR A 126 0.97 -17.80 18.80
C TYR A 126 0.72 -16.33 18.42
N GLY A 127 -0.44 -16.00 17.83
CA GLY A 127 -0.76 -14.62 17.42
C GLY A 127 0.26 -13.99 16.46
N GLY A 128 1.04 -14.82 15.76
CA GLY A 128 2.17 -14.38 14.95
C GLY A 128 1.81 -14.06 13.51
N TYR A 129 2.73 -13.42 12.82
CA TYR A 129 2.67 -13.13 11.39
C TYR A 129 3.82 -13.83 10.67
N ARG A 130 3.68 -14.02 9.37
CA ARG A 130 4.77 -14.51 8.53
C ARG A 130 4.82 -13.81 7.17
N ILE A 131 6.03 -13.72 6.64
CA ILE A 131 6.35 -13.27 5.28
C ILE A 131 7.23 -14.35 4.66
N GLY A 132 6.77 -14.96 3.58
CA GLY A 132 7.39 -16.18 3.04
C GLY A 132 7.50 -17.26 4.12
N HIS A 133 8.73 -17.72 4.39
CA HIS A 133 9.04 -18.74 5.39
C HIS A 133 9.48 -18.17 6.75
N ARG A 134 9.47 -16.85 6.93
CA ARG A 134 9.90 -16.20 8.18
C ARG A 134 8.70 -15.77 9.01
N SER A 135 8.60 -16.32 10.21
CA SER A 135 7.58 -15.95 11.21
C SER A 135 8.12 -14.94 12.21
N PHE A 136 7.28 -14.03 12.66
CA PHE A 136 7.61 -12.99 13.64
C PHE A 136 6.38 -12.63 14.48
N ARG A 137 6.61 -12.00 15.64
CA ARG A 137 5.56 -11.44 16.50
C ARG A 137 5.59 -9.92 16.42
N VAL A 138 4.44 -9.31 16.65
CA VAL A 138 4.32 -7.86 16.79
C VAL A 138 4.35 -7.56 18.28
N VAL A 139 5.33 -6.76 18.69
CA VAL A 139 5.39 -6.27 20.07
C VAL A 139 4.51 -5.01 20.13
N PRO A 140 3.62 -4.89 21.13
CA PRO A 140 2.83 -3.68 21.36
C PRO A 140 3.68 -2.43 21.53
#